data_AF-A0A0R3RIB7-F1
#
_entry.id   AF-A0A0R3RIB7-F1
#
_cell.length_a   1.000
_cell.length_b   1.000
_cell.length_c   1.000
_cell.angle_alpha   90.00
_cell.angle_beta   90.00
_cell.angle_gamma   90.00
#
_symmetry.space_group_name_H-M   'P 1'
#
loop_
_entity.id
_entity.type
_entity.pdbx_description
1 polymer ?
#
loop_
_entity_poly.entity_id
_entity_poly.type
_entity_poly.pdbx_seq_one_letter_code
_entity_poly.pdbx_strand_id
1 'polypeptide(L)'
;RGNVKFLICTDVAARGIDVKGIPFVINVTLPDEKANYLHRIGRVGRAERMGLAISLVSAHPEKVWYHKCPSRGVNCFNTALITQRGCAIWYDEPKLLEDIEEHLGVTVPQIDTDFIVPVDEFDGKVVYGAKRSNTGALIFLLFLVKSQLCLGSLYEGHAVQLSGAVAQLADLERSLQLSYLQMFVASGKAK
;
A
#
# COMPACT_ATOMS: atom_id res chain seq x y z
N ARG A 1 0.01 20.04 -20.58
CA ARG A 1 -0.12 18.56 -20.61
C ARG A 1 0.28 18.03 -19.24
N GLY A 2 -0.47 17.09 -18.67
CA GLY A 2 -0.39 16.67 -17.28
C GLY A 2 0.96 16.07 -16.89
N ASN A 3 1.74 16.83 -16.12
CA ASN A 3 3.08 16.45 -15.65
C ASN A 3 3.08 15.63 -14.35
N VAL A 4 1.91 15.34 -13.77
CA VAL A 4 1.81 14.72 -12.46
C VAL A 4 1.45 13.24 -12.62
N LYS A 5 2.39 12.37 -12.26
CA LYS A 5 2.24 10.90 -12.33
C LYS A 5 1.62 10.30 -11.06
N PHE A 6 1.71 11.01 -9.94
CA PHE A 6 1.26 10.55 -8.62
C PHE A 6 0.49 11.64 -7.91
N LEU A 7 -0.61 11.27 -7.25
CA LEU A 7 -1.39 12.14 -6.39
C LEU A 7 -1.43 11.54 -4.99
N ILE A 8 -1.00 12.33 -4.00
CA ILE A 8 -1.08 11.97 -2.59
C ILE A 8 -2.11 12.91 -1.96
N CYS A 9 -3.13 12.34 -1.32
CA CYS A 9 -4.21 13.11 -0.70
C CYS A 9 -4.75 12.41 0.55
N THR A 10 -5.22 13.22 1.50
CA THR A 10 -6.03 12.76 2.63
C THR A 10 -7.52 12.79 2.27
N ASP A 11 -8.38 12.13 3.05
CA ASP A 11 -9.83 12.11 2.81
C ASP A 11 -10.45 13.51 2.77
N VAL A 12 -9.90 14.44 3.55
CA VAL A 12 -10.35 15.84 3.56
C VAL A 12 -10.00 16.54 2.24
N ALA A 13 -8.78 16.34 1.74
CA ALA A 13 -8.34 16.90 0.46
C ALA A 13 -9.04 16.26 -0.75
N ALA A 14 -9.48 15.00 -0.62
CA ALA A 14 -10.22 14.30 -1.68
C ALA A 14 -11.67 14.82 -1.85
N ARG A 15 -12.24 15.49 -0.85
CA ARG A 15 -13.58 16.08 -0.95
C ARG A 15 -13.55 17.30 -1.87
N GLY A 16 -14.17 17.17 -3.04
CA GLY A 16 -14.22 18.21 -4.07
C GLY A 16 -13.27 17.98 -5.25
N ILE A 17 -12.38 17.00 -5.16
CA ILE A 17 -11.53 16.58 -6.28
C ILE A 17 -12.15 15.33 -6.91
N ASP A 18 -12.79 15.50 -8.06
CA ASP A 18 -13.36 14.39 -8.83
C ASP A 18 -12.34 13.80 -9.80
N VAL A 19 -11.44 12.95 -9.29
CA VAL A 19 -10.54 12.16 -10.12
C VAL A 19 -11.22 10.83 -10.43
N LYS A 20 -11.58 10.63 -11.71
CA LYS A 20 -12.27 9.43 -12.22
C LYS A 20 -11.34 8.61 -13.09
N GLY A 21 -11.47 7.28 -13.01
CA GLY A 21 -10.81 6.36 -13.94
C GLY A 21 -9.33 6.16 -13.67
N ILE A 22 -8.93 6.15 -12.40
CA ILE A 22 -7.55 5.84 -12.02
C ILE A 22 -7.35 4.32 -12.08
N PRO A 23 -6.24 3.82 -12.67
CA PRO A 23 -5.98 2.38 -12.74
C PRO A 23 -5.56 1.77 -11.39
N PHE A 24 -4.86 2.55 -10.55
CA PHE A 24 -4.28 2.10 -9.29
C PHE A 24 -4.63 3.05 -8.14
N VAL A 25 -5.00 2.50 -6.99
CA VAL A 25 -5.12 3.23 -5.72
C VAL A 25 -4.31 2.49 -4.66
N ILE A 26 -3.52 3.23 -3.89
CA ILE A 26 -2.75 2.70 -2.77
C ILE A 26 -3.22 3.40 -1.50
N ASN A 27 -3.79 2.64 -0.58
CA ASN A 27 -4.09 3.11 0.77
C ASN A 27 -2.86 2.88 1.64
N VAL A 28 -2.22 3.98 2.06
CA VAL A 28 -1.05 3.91 2.95
C VAL A 28 -1.46 3.55 4.37
N THR A 29 -2.60 4.08 4.83
CA THR A 29 -3.21 3.74 6.11
C THR A 29 -4.68 3.41 5.89
N LEU A 30 -5.20 2.47 6.66
CA LEU A 30 -6.64 2.22 6.65
C LEU A 30 -7.40 3.44 7.17
N PRO A 31 -8.64 3.68 6.71
CA PRO A 31 -9.49 4.73 7.25
C PRO A 31 -10.19 4.29 8.54
N ASP A 32 -10.42 5.23 9.45
CA ASP A 32 -11.13 5.02 10.72
C ASP A 32 -12.57 4.50 10.52
N GLU A 33 -13.19 4.88 9.39
CA GLU A 33 -14.55 4.49 9.04
C GLU A 33 -14.55 3.62 7.78
N LYS A 34 -15.19 2.45 7.88
CA LYS A 34 -15.37 1.53 6.75
C LYS A 34 -16.05 2.13 5.52
N ALA A 35 -16.93 3.11 5.70
CA ALA A 35 -17.56 3.82 4.57
C ALA A 35 -16.53 4.61 3.74
N ASN A 36 -15.53 5.20 4.39
CA ASN A 36 -14.47 5.94 3.70
C ASN A 36 -13.58 4.99 2.89
N TYR A 37 -13.37 3.75 3.36
CA TYR A 37 -12.68 2.72 2.57
C TYR A 37 -13.35 2.47 1.22
N LEU A 38 -14.67 2.27 1.23
CA LEU A 38 -15.47 2.09 0.00
C LEU A 38 -15.36 3.30 -0.94
N HIS A 39 -15.36 4.51 -0.40
CA HIS A 39 -15.20 5.73 -1.19
C HIS A 39 -13.81 5.87 -1.83
N ARG A 40 -12.76 5.37 -1.17
CA ARG A 40 -11.37 5.36 -1.69
C ARG A 40 -11.22 4.34 -2.82
N ILE A 41 -11.62 3.09 -2.58
CA ILE A 41 -11.53 2.04 -3.62
C ILE A 41 -12.48 2.31 -4.79
N GLY A 42 -13.59 2.99 -4.56
CA GLY A 42 -14.55 3.38 -5.60
C GLY A 42 -14.02 4.41 -6.61
N ARG A 43 -12.76 4.86 -6.50
CA ARG A 43 -12.05 5.69 -7.49
C ARG A 43 -11.46 4.90 -8.64
N VAL A 44 -11.20 3.61 -8.42
CA VAL A 44 -10.77 2.66 -9.47
C VAL A 44 -11.98 1.92 -10.04
N GLY A 45 -11.78 1.17 -11.14
CA GLY A 45 -12.78 0.21 -11.62
C GLY A 45 -14.05 0.82 -12.24
N ARG A 46 -13.96 2.03 -12.83
CA ARG A 46 -15.10 2.70 -13.50
C ARG A 46 -14.97 2.63 -15.02
N ALA A 47 -16.10 2.60 -15.73
CA ALA A 47 -16.19 2.61 -17.20
C ALA A 47 -15.52 1.40 -17.90
N GLU A 48 -15.91 0.18 -17.50
CA GLU A 48 -15.47 -1.09 -18.11
C GLU A 48 -13.96 -1.37 -18.04
N ARG A 49 -13.23 -0.66 -17.17
CA ARG A 49 -11.81 -0.92 -16.90
C ARG A 49 -11.66 -1.59 -15.56
N MET A 50 -10.73 -2.56 -15.48
CA MET A 50 -10.35 -3.14 -14.19
C MET A 50 -9.73 -2.02 -13.32
N GLY A 51 -9.70 -2.21 -12.02
CA GLY A 51 -9.01 -1.32 -11.08
C GLY A 51 -8.31 -2.11 -10.00
N LEU A 52 -7.10 -1.71 -9.62
CA LEU A 52 -6.36 -2.36 -8.54
C LEU A 52 -6.26 -1.40 -7.36
N ALA A 53 -6.78 -1.84 -6.21
CA ALA A 53 -6.65 -1.14 -4.94
C ALA A 53 -5.79 -1.99 -4.00
N ILE A 54 -4.69 -1.42 -3.52
CA ILE A 54 -3.78 -2.05 -2.56
C ILE A 54 -3.88 -1.29 -1.25
N SER A 55 -4.02 -1.99 -0.14
CA SER A 55 -4.02 -1.40 1.19
C SER A 55 -2.87 -1.96 1.99
N LEU A 56 -2.05 -1.07 2.55
CA LEU A 56 -1.02 -1.43 3.50
C LEU A 56 -1.67 -1.52 4.89
N VAL A 57 -1.39 -2.62 5.60
CA VAL A 57 -1.94 -2.89 6.93
C VAL A 57 -0.79 -3.33 7.81
N SER A 58 -0.60 -2.63 8.92
CA SER A 58 0.37 -2.98 9.94
C SER A 58 -0.15 -4.15 10.78
N ALA A 59 0.73 -5.12 11.06
CA ALA A 59 0.40 -6.25 11.92
C ALA A 59 0.34 -5.88 13.41
N HIS A 60 0.87 -4.71 13.78
CA HIS A 60 0.95 -4.25 15.16
C HIS A 60 0.21 -2.93 15.32
N PRO A 61 -0.41 -2.68 16.49
CA PRO A 61 -1.07 -1.42 16.74
C PRO A 61 -0.03 -0.30 16.78
N GLU A 62 -0.30 0.78 16.05
CA GLU A 62 0.60 1.92 15.94
C GLU A 62 0.11 3.09 16.78
N LYS A 63 1.04 3.84 17.38
CA LYS A 63 0.67 5.02 18.16
C LYS A 63 0.61 6.24 17.24
N VAL A 64 -0.60 6.74 17.00
CA VAL A 64 -0.84 7.87 16.09
C VAL A 64 -1.36 9.10 16.82
N TRP A 65 -1.11 10.28 16.25
CA TRP A 65 -1.65 11.54 16.75
C TRP A 65 -3.10 11.71 16.32
N TYR A 66 -3.99 11.99 17.27
CA TYR A 66 -5.43 12.21 17.02
C TYR A 66 -5.88 13.63 17.40
N HIS A 67 -5.13 14.34 18.23
CA HIS A 67 -5.36 15.74 18.63
C HIS A 67 -6.82 16.10 18.94
N LYS A 68 -7.34 15.65 20.08
CA LYS A 68 -8.63 16.10 20.64
C LYS A 68 -8.54 17.41 21.44
N CYS A 69 -7.36 18.03 21.48
CA CYS A 69 -7.12 19.26 22.22
C CYS A 69 -7.78 20.48 21.55
N PRO A 70 -8.10 21.55 22.31
CA PRO A 70 -8.66 22.79 21.75
C PRO A 70 -7.80 23.43 20.67
N SER A 71 -6.47 23.27 20.76
CA SER A 71 -5.53 23.79 19.76
C SER A 71 -5.46 22.95 18.48
N ARG A 72 -6.18 21.83 18.38
CA ARG A 72 -6.22 20.92 17.22
C ARG A 72 -4.84 20.59 16.66
N GLY A 73 -3.89 20.34 17.55
CA GLY A 73 -2.51 20.00 17.19
C GLY A 73 -1.56 21.18 17.02
N VAL A 74 -2.06 22.42 17.00
CA VAL A 74 -1.18 23.60 17.01
C VAL A 74 -0.39 23.63 18.32
N ASN A 75 0.94 23.51 18.21
CA ASN A 75 1.91 23.46 19.30
C ASN A 75 1.58 22.42 20.40
N CYS A 76 0.99 21.28 20.02
CA CYS A 76 0.64 20.22 20.96
C CYS A 76 1.69 19.10 20.94
N PHE A 77 2.36 18.89 22.07
CA PHE A 77 3.40 17.85 22.21
C PHE A 77 3.00 16.73 23.20
N ASN A 78 1.73 16.69 23.61
CA ASN A 78 1.26 15.71 24.59
C ASN A 78 1.06 14.34 23.94
N THR A 79 2.10 13.51 23.99
CA THR A 79 2.13 12.15 23.43
C THR A 79 1.33 11.14 24.26
N ALA A 80 0.75 11.51 25.40
CA ALA A 80 -0.05 10.57 26.19
C ALA A 80 -1.31 10.12 25.41
N LEU A 81 -1.90 9.02 25.84
CA LEU A 81 -3.14 8.53 25.24
C LEU A 81 -4.32 9.45 25.57
N ILE A 82 -5.33 9.49 24.71
CA ILE A 82 -6.58 10.25 24.98
C ILE A 82 -7.24 9.82 26.30
N THR A 83 -7.11 8.56 26.69
CA THR A 83 -7.60 8.02 27.98
C THR A 83 -6.89 8.66 29.18
N GLN A 84 -5.68 9.18 28.96
CA GLN A 84 -4.85 9.85 29.96
C GLN A 84 -4.78 11.37 29.69
N ARG A 85 -5.81 11.96 29.06
CA ARG A 85 -5.88 13.38 28.67
C ARG A 85 -4.75 13.83 27.72
N GLY A 86 -4.16 12.90 26.97
CA GLY A 86 -3.20 13.20 25.92
C GLY A 86 -3.82 13.35 24.54
N CYS A 87 -2.98 13.36 23.50
CA CYS A 87 -3.37 13.58 22.11
C CYS A 87 -3.03 12.43 21.16
N ALA A 88 -2.66 11.27 21.68
CA ALA A 88 -2.40 10.06 20.90
C ALA A 88 -3.48 9.00 21.09
N ILE A 89 -3.66 8.15 20.10
CA ILE A 89 -4.45 6.91 20.19
C ILE A 89 -3.60 5.74 19.71
N TRP A 90 -3.96 4.54 20.14
CA TRP A 90 -3.51 3.32 19.48
C TRP A 90 -4.40 3.06 18.29
N TYR A 91 -3.79 2.93 17.13
CA TYR A 91 -4.43 2.64 15.86
C TYR A 91 -4.30 1.15 15.59
N ASP A 92 -5.42 0.44 15.70
CA ASP A 92 -5.49 -1.00 15.55
C ASP A 92 -5.99 -1.31 14.13
N GLU A 93 -5.05 -1.32 13.17
CA GLU A 93 -5.35 -1.59 11.77
C GLU A 93 -5.92 -3.00 11.52
N PRO A 94 -5.45 -4.07 12.21
CA PRO A 94 -6.07 -5.39 12.12
C PRO A 94 -7.57 -5.37 12.44
N LYS A 95 -7.96 -4.67 13.51
CA LYS A 95 -9.38 -4.53 13.86
C LYS A 95 -10.17 -3.75 12.80
N LEU A 96 -9.60 -2.68 12.27
CA LEU A 96 -10.24 -1.90 11.20
C LEU A 96 -10.41 -2.74 9.92
N LEU A 97 -9.46 -3.62 9.62
CA LEU A 97 -9.57 -4.56 8.51
C LEU A 97 -10.73 -5.52 8.73
N GLU A 98 -10.87 -6.11 9.92
CA GLU A 98 -12.00 -6.98 10.26
C GLU A 98 -13.36 -6.27 10.05
N ASP A 99 -13.50 -5.03 10.53
CA ASP A 99 -14.71 -4.23 10.36
C ASP A 99 -15.03 -3.94 8.88
N ILE A 100 -13.99 -3.81 8.04
CA ILE A 100 -14.12 -3.63 6.59
C ILE A 100 -14.54 -4.94 5.92
N GLU A 101 -13.93 -6.06 6.28
CA GLU A 101 -14.24 -7.38 5.74
C GLU A 101 -15.67 -7.81 6.07
N GLU A 102 -16.12 -7.56 7.30
CA GLU A 102 -17.51 -7.78 7.72
C GLU A 102 -18.47 -6.95 6.86
N HIS A 103 -18.14 -5.68 6.61
CA HIS A 103 -19.00 -4.80 5.82
C HIS A 103 -19.03 -5.16 4.33
N LEU A 104 -17.92 -5.66 3.79
CA LEU A 104 -17.84 -6.15 2.42
C LEU A 104 -18.48 -7.55 2.27
N GLY A 105 -18.61 -8.29 3.37
CA GLY A 105 -18.98 -9.71 3.35
C GLY A 105 -17.94 -10.58 2.64
N VAL A 106 -16.69 -10.12 2.58
CA VAL A 106 -15.60 -10.74 1.81
C VAL A 106 -14.28 -10.50 2.52
N THR A 107 -13.47 -11.55 2.64
CA THR A 107 -12.08 -11.46 3.11
C THR A 107 -11.19 -10.86 2.02
N VAL A 108 -10.39 -9.87 2.37
CA VAL A 108 -9.43 -9.23 1.46
C VAL A 108 -8.21 -10.16 1.32
N PRO A 109 -7.82 -10.54 0.09
CA PRO A 109 -6.68 -11.43 -0.08
C PRO A 109 -5.39 -10.71 0.34
N GLN A 110 -4.59 -11.38 1.17
CA GLN A 110 -3.23 -10.94 1.47
C GLN A 110 -2.31 -11.25 0.28
N ILE A 111 -1.34 -10.36 0.06
CA ILE A 111 -0.41 -10.41 -1.05
C ILE A 111 0.99 -10.64 -0.51
N ASP A 112 1.72 -11.58 -1.12
CA ASP A 112 3.11 -11.87 -0.78
C ASP A 112 4.09 -10.83 -1.38
N THR A 113 5.34 -10.85 -0.91
CA THR A 113 6.42 -9.95 -1.36
C THR A 113 6.74 -10.04 -2.85
N ASP A 114 6.41 -11.17 -3.49
CA ASP A 114 6.68 -11.44 -4.90
C ASP A 114 5.49 -11.07 -5.80
N PHE A 115 4.60 -10.20 -5.32
CA PHE A 115 3.43 -9.77 -6.09
C PHE A 115 3.85 -8.96 -7.32
N ILE A 116 3.63 -9.55 -8.49
CA ILE A 116 3.83 -8.89 -9.78
C ILE A 116 2.49 -8.24 -10.17
N VAL A 117 2.48 -6.92 -10.24
CA VAL A 117 1.34 -6.17 -10.80
C VAL A 117 1.23 -6.54 -12.29
N PRO A 118 0.12 -7.14 -12.75
CA PRO A 118 -0.01 -7.50 -14.14
C PRO A 118 -0.01 -6.25 -15.01
N VAL A 119 0.98 -6.19 -15.90
CA VAL A 119 1.11 -5.14 -16.93
C VAL A 119 0.11 -5.47 -18.03
N ASP A 120 -0.66 -4.49 -18.49
CA ASP A 120 -1.60 -4.56 -19.63
C ASP A 120 -2.92 -5.34 -19.47
N GLU A 121 -3.24 -5.90 -18.29
CA GLU A 121 -4.53 -6.60 -18.08
C GLU A 121 -5.72 -5.65 -17.82
N PHE A 122 -5.46 -4.35 -17.69
CA PHE A 122 -6.44 -3.32 -17.28
C PHE A 122 -6.98 -2.48 -18.45
N ASP A 123 -6.50 -2.68 -19.68
CA ASP A 123 -6.90 -1.90 -20.87
C ASP A 123 -8.00 -2.57 -21.72
N GLY A 124 -8.41 -3.79 -21.37
CA GLY A 124 -9.53 -4.51 -22.00
C GLY A 124 -10.88 -4.18 -21.35
N LYS A 125 -11.96 -4.23 -22.16
CA LYS A 125 -13.34 -4.15 -21.66
C LYS A 125 -13.62 -5.29 -20.69
N VAL A 126 -13.95 -4.95 -19.44
CA VAL A 126 -14.32 -5.93 -18.41
C VAL A 126 -15.82 -6.15 -18.43
N VAL A 127 -16.25 -7.42 -18.41
CA VAL A 127 -17.65 -7.81 -18.23
C VAL A 127 -18.09 -7.51 -16.80
N TYR A 128 -19.19 -6.78 -16.64
CA TYR A 128 -19.76 -6.38 -15.36
C TYR A 128 -20.06 -7.60 -14.47
N GLY A 129 -19.61 -7.60 -13.21
CA GLY A 129 -19.93 -8.65 -12.22
C GLY A 129 -18.95 -9.81 -12.08
N ALA A 130 -17.83 -9.82 -12.82
CA ALA A 130 -16.80 -10.84 -12.66
C ALA A 130 -15.88 -10.55 -11.45
N LYS A 131 -16.12 -11.22 -10.32
CA LYS A 131 -15.17 -11.30 -9.21
C LYS A 131 -14.16 -12.41 -9.51
N ARG A 132 -12.85 -12.14 -9.50
CA ARG A 132 -11.83 -13.20 -9.56
C ARG A 132 -11.88 -14.03 -8.27
N SER A 133 -12.61 -15.14 -8.30
CA SER A 133 -12.59 -16.17 -7.26
C SER A 133 -11.45 -17.15 -7.54
N ASN A 134 -10.23 -16.85 -7.07
CA ASN A 134 -9.11 -17.78 -6.83
C ASN A 134 -7.76 -17.11 -7.10
N THR A 135 -7.19 -16.48 -6.08
CA THR A 135 -5.75 -16.22 -5.96
C THR A 135 -5.11 -17.32 -5.11
N GLY A 136 -5.19 -18.58 -5.55
CA GLY A 136 -4.73 -19.71 -4.75
C GLY A 136 -4.13 -20.91 -5.47
N ALA A 137 -4.06 -20.96 -6.82
CA ALA A 137 -3.56 -22.17 -7.49
C ALA A 137 -3.01 -22.01 -8.92
N LEU A 138 -2.71 -20.81 -9.43
CA LEU A 138 -2.35 -20.65 -10.85
C LEU A 138 -1.12 -19.78 -11.15
N ILE A 139 -0.24 -19.56 -10.18
CA ILE A 139 1.05 -18.89 -10.44
C ILE A 139 2.16 -19.90 -10.81
N PHE A 140 2.03 -21.18 -10.44
CA PHE A 140 3.10 -22.17 -10.65
C PHE A 140 3.05 -22.96 -11.98
N LEU A 141 1.98 -22.88 -12.77
CA LEU A 141 1.83 -23.70 -14.00
C LEU A 141 1.89 -22.92 -15.33
N LEU A 142 2.13 -21.60 -15.29
CA LEU A 142 2.26 -20.78 -16.50
C LEU A 142 3.70 -20.36 -16.80
N PHE A 143 4.70 -21.03 -16.21
CA PHE A 143 6.11 -20.75 -16.51
C PHE A 143 6.73 -21.69 -17.55
N LEU A 144 6.06 -22.79 -17.93
CA LEU A 144 6.69 -23.80 -18.81
C LEU A 144 6.39 -23.64 -20.33
N VAL A 145 5.53 -22.72 -20.77
CA VAL A 145 5.06 -22.74 -22.20
C VAL A 145 5.20 -21.43 -22.97
N LYS A 146 5.70 -20.32 -22.41
CA LYS A 146 5.93 -19.09 -23.20
C LYS A 146 7.39 -18.76 -23.42
N SER A 147 8.12 -19.73 -23.98
CA SER A 147 9.13 -19.38 -24.97
C SER A 147 8.38 -19.06 -26.27
N GLN A 148 8.75 -17.96 -26.93
CA GLN A 148 8.21 -17.45 -28.20
C GLN A 148 6.99 -16.50 -28.13
N LEU A 149 7.28 -15.24 -28.50
CA LEU A 149 6.39 -14.24 -29.10
C LEU A 149 5.37 -13.52 -28.21
N CYS A 150 5.82 -12.47 -27.52
CA CYS A 150 5.03 -11.25 -27.37
C CYS A 150 5.92 -10.04 -27.71
N LEU A 151 6.09 -9.79 -29.02
CA LEU A 151 6.36 -8.44 -29.53
C LEU A 151 5.07 -7.63 -29.33
N GLY A 152 5.09 -6.60 -28.50
CA GLY A 152 3.89 -5.77 -28.36
C GLY A 152 3.82 -4.73 -27.25
N SER A 153 4.93 -4.22 -26.70
CA SER A 153 4.95 -2.91 -26.02
C SER A 153 6.40 -2.47 -25.82
N LEU A 154 6.74 -1.25 -26.26
CA LEU A 154 8.11 -0.72 -26.28
C LEU A 154 8.39 0.19 -25.06
N TYR A 155 7.79 -0.13 -23.91
CA TYR A 155 8.05 0.56 -22.66
C TYR A 155 8.81 -0.35 -21.70
N GLU A 156 10.13 -0.25 -21.72
CA GLU A 156 10.96 -0.68 -20.58
C GLU A 156 10.61 0.21 -19.38
N GLY A 157 9.94 -0.36 -18.38
CA GLY A 157 9.65 0.37 -17.15
C GLY A 157 10.95 0.82 -16.45
N HIS A 158 10.88 1.94 -15.71
CA HIS A 158 12.01 2.44 -14.93
C HIS A 158 12.55 1.41 -13.92
N ALA A 159 11.77 0.40 -13.55
CA ALA A 159 12.19 -0.70 -12.70
C ALA A 159 13.40 -1.47 -13.29
N VAL A 160 13.42 -1.71 -14.61
CA VAL A 160 14.56 -2.36 -15.27
C VAL A 160 15.77 -1.44 -15.27
N GLN A 161 15.56 -0.15 -15.55
CA GLN A 161 16.62 0.88 -15.53
C GLN A 161 17.22 1.10 -14.14
N LEU A 162 16.41 1.01 -13.08
CA LEU A 162 16.82 1.26 -11.70
C LEU A 162 17.27 -0.01 -10.96
N SER A 163 17.06 -1.20 -11.53
CA SER A 163 17.40 -2.48 -10.90
C SER A 163 18.85 -2.54 -10.41
N GLY A 164 19.80 -2.06 -11.22
CA GLY A 164 21.21 -1.99 -10.84
C GLY A 164 21.48 -1.01 -9.69
N ALA A 165 20.82 0.14 -9.67
CA ALA A 165 20.98 1.13 -8.61
C ALA A 165 20.37 0.65 -7.28
N VAL A 166 19.21 -0.01 -7.33
CA VAL A 166 18.54 -0.59 -6.16
C VAL A 166 19.37 -1.72 -5.56
N ALA A 167 19.98 -2.58 -6.38
CA ALA A 167 20.89 -3.62 -5.91
C ALA A 167 22.11 -3.03 -5.17
N GLN A 168 22.72 -1.97 -5.72
CA GLN A 168 23.85 -1.29 -5.08
C GLN A 168 23.46 -0.64 -3.75
N LEU A 169 22.28 -0.03 -3.66
CA LEU A 169 21.76 0.55 -2.42
C LEU A 169 21.55 -0.53 -1.34
N ALA A 170 20.99 -1.68 -1.71
CA ALA A 170 20.78 -2.79 -0.80
C ALA A 170 22.11 -3.35 -0.25
N ASP A 171 23.14 -3.46 -1.09
CA ASP A 171 24.48 -3.89 -0.67
C ASP A 171 25.14 -2.89 0.29
N LEU A 172 24.94 -1.58 0.03
CA LEU A 172 25.46 -0.52 0.88
C LEU A 172 24.77 -0.52 2.26
N GLU A 173 23.45 -0.66 2.27
CA GLU A 173 22.66 -0.77 3.49
C GLU A 173 23.08 -1.99 4.31
N ARG A 174 23.23 -3.15 3.67
CA ARG A 174 23.72 -4.37 4.30
C ARG A 174 25.09 -4.15 4.94
N SER A 175 26.00 -3.49 4.22
CA SER A 175 27.35 -3.21 4.72
C SER A 175 27.35 -2.29 5.94
N LEU A 176 26.50 -1.27 5.94
CA LEU A 176 26.30 -0.36 7.08
C LEU A 176 25.75 -1.09 8.30
N GLN A 177 24.71 -1.91 8.12
CA GLN A 177 24.12 -2.70 9.19
C GLN A 177 25.13 -3.69 9.78
N LEU A 178 25.95 -4.34 8.95
CA LEU A 178 27.02 -5.23 9.41
C LEU A 178 28.11 -4.46 10.17
N SER A 179 28.51 -3.28 9.69
CA SER A 179 29.49 -2.43 10.37
C SER A 179 28.99 -1.99 11.76
N TYR A 180 27.71 -1.61 11.86
CA TYR A 180 27.06 -1.27 13.13
C TYR A 180 27.09 -2.46 14.10
N LEU A 181 26.72 -3.66 13.64
CA LEU A 181 26.76 -4.87 14.47
C LEU A 181 28.19 -5.19 14.94
N GLN A 182 29.19 -5.03 14.08
CA GLN A 182 30.60 -5.25 14.46
C GLN A 182 31.07 -4.27 15.54
N MET A 183 30.70 -2.99 15.45
CA MET A 183 31.01 -2.00 16.49
C MET A 183 30.38 -2.37 17.84
N PHE A 184 29.13 -2.84 17.83
CA PHE A 184 28.43 -3.24 19.06
C PHE A 184 28.96 -4.54 19.66
N VAL A 185 29.28 -5.55 18.84
CA VAL A 185 29.87 -6.82 19.31
C VAL A 185 31.29 -6.62 19.83
N ALA A 186 32.09 -5.74 19.20
CA ALA A 186 33.43 -5.41 19.67
C ALA A 186 33.42 -4.67 21.03
N SER A 187 32.42 -3.83 21.29
CA SER A 187 32.26 -3.13 22.56
C SER A 187 31.80 -4.05 23.72
N GLY A 188 31.39 -5.29 23.43
CA GLY A 188 30.95 -6.28 24.43
C GLY A 188 32.08 -7.07 25.11
N LYS A 189 33.35 -6.85 24.78
CA LYS A 189 34.52 -7.50 25.42
C LYS A 189 35.24 -6.62 26.46
N ALA A 190 34.57 -5.59 26.98
CA ALA A 190 35.07 -4.79 28.09
C ALA A 190 34.07 -4.80 29.26
N LYS A 191 33.93 -5.95 29.91
CA LYS A 191 33.52 -6.10 31.31
C LYS A 191 33.93 -7.47 31.81
#